data_AF-A0A844MSD8-F1
#
_entry.id   AF-A0A844MSD8-F1
#
_cell.length_a   1.000
_cell.length_b   1.000
_cell.length_c   1.000
_cell.angle_alpha   90.00
_cell.angle_beta   90.00
_cell.angle_gamma   90.00
#
_symmetry.space_group_name_H-M   'P 1'
#
loop_
_entity.id
_entity.type
_entity.pdbx_description
1 polymer ?
#
loop_
_entity_poly.entity_id
_entity_poly.type
_entity_poly.pdbx_seq_one_letter_code
_entity_poly.pdbx_strand_id
1 'polypeptide(L)'
;MKKIIIASLLALATTTGFLLNSEPAEANHRRYYRYHGYPRYRQRISYCYPVTQWHVDEDPGYHPQAYADGYRQGQQSSRKGNQYQPRTAGGEFGRGFDDGYYGREFKGQKNVVPNTVLPYTTTQCSWW
;
A
#
# COMPACT_ATOMS: atom_id res chain seq x y z
N MET A 1 -29.65 -26.89 -21.38
CA MET A 1 -29.47 -27.37 -19.99
C MET A 1 -28.50 -28.55 -19.98
N LYS A 2 -27.24 -28.36 -19.60
CA LYS A 2 -26.31 -29.43 -19.23
C LYS A 2 -25.43 -28.90 -18.11
N LYS A 3 -25.64 -29.44 -16.91
CA LYS A 3 -24.84 -29.19 -15.71
C LYS A 3 -23.66 -30.16 -15.74
N ILE A 4 -22.44 -29.67 -15.58
CA ILE A 4 -21.28 -30.51 -15.30
C ILE A 4 -20.70 -29.97 -13.99
N ILE A 5 -20.97 -30.72 -12.92
CA ILE A 5 -20.36 -30.57 -11.61
C ILE A 5 -19.05 -31.34 -11.67
N ILE A 6 -17.91 -30.68 -11.51
CA ILE A 6 -16.64 -31.34 -11.20
C ILE A 6 -16.02 -30.58 -10.04
N ALA A 7 -16.09 -31.21 -8.87
CA ALA A 7 -15.33 -30.87 -7.69
C ALA A 7 -13.87 -31.28 -7.89
N SER A 8 -12.92 -30.45 -7.46
CA SER A 8 -11.53 -30.87 -7.22
C SER A 8 -10.89 -29.94 -6.20
N LEU A 9 -10.84 -30.45 -4.97
CA LEU A 9 -9.94 -30.04 -3.89
C LEU A 9 -8.48 -30.15 -4.36
N LEU A 10 -7.65 -29.16 -4.02
CA LEU A 10 -6.21 -29.34 -3.84
C LEU A 10 -5.70 -28.24 -2.90
N ALA A 11 -5.61 -28.61 -1.61
CA ALA A 11 -4.77 -27.90 -0.65
C ALA A 11 -3.34 -28.36 -0.85
N LEU A 12 -2.40 -27.43 -1.09
CA LEU A 12 -0.98 -27.69 -0.90
C LEU A 12 -0.40 -26.56 -0.04
N ALA A 13 -0.10 -26.92 1.20
CA ALA A 13 0.76 -26.16 2.09
C ALA A 13 2.22 -26.36 1.64
N THR A 14 2.96 -25.26 1.48
CA THR A 14 4.42 -25.29 1.48
C THR A 14 4.93 -24.17 2.37
N THR A 15 5.07 -24.49 3.65
CA THR A 15 5.92 -23.77 4.60
C THR A 15 7.37 -24.23 4.39
N THR A 16 8.21 -23.37 3.82
CA THR A 16 9.67 -23.54 3.69
C THR A 16 10.28 -22.13 3.81
N GLY A 17 11.22 -21.80 4.68
CA GLY A 17 11.90 -22.56 5.71
C GLY A 17 12.53 -21.58 6.70
N PHE A 18 12.65 -22.01 7.95
CA PHE A 18 13.57 -21.41 8.91
C PHE A 18 15.02 -21.77 8.55
N LEU A 19 15.96 -21.02 9.14
CA LEU A 19 17.42 -21.24 9.25
C LEU A 19 18.26 -20.52 8.17
N LEU A 20 19.37 -19.82 8.42
CA LEU A 20 20.18 -19.48 9.60
C LEU A 20 21.19 -18.43 9.09
N ASN A 21 21.15 -17.18 9.53
CA ASN A 21 22.30 -16.27 9.45
C ASN A 21 22.74 -15.97 10.87
N SER A 22 23.33 -16.96 11.52
CA SER A 22 24.15 -16.75 12.70
C SER A 22 25.60 -16.93 12.24
N GLU A 23 26.27 -15.82 11.93
CA GLU A 23 27.72 -15.83 11.82
C GLU A 23 28.30 -16.29 13.17
N PRO A 24 29.21 -17.28 13.21
CA PRO A 24 29.87 -17.66 14.45
C PRO A 24 30.79 -16.51 14.87
N ALA A 25 30.46 -15.86 15.99
CA ALA A 25 31.40 -14.98 16.67
C ALA A 25 32.62 -15.81 17.10
N GLU A 26 33.77 -15.58 16.45
CA GLU A 26 35.04 -16.20 16.83
C GLU A 26 35.36 -15.92 18.30
N ALA A 27 35.44 -16.98 19.10
CA ALA A 27 36.00 -16.94 20.43
C ALA A 27 37.54 -16.94 20.32
N ASN A 28 38.17 -15.76 20.22
CA ASN A 28 39.63 -15.67 20.33
C ASN A 28 40.05 -15.61 21.81
N HIS A 29 40.60 -16.74 22.27
CA HIS A 29 41.05 -16.96 23.64
C HIS A 29 42.52 -16.53 23.77
N ARG A 30 42.80 -15.35 24.32
CA ARG A 30 44.14 -15.04 24.86
C ARG A 30 44.06 -14.16 26.11
N ARG A 31 44.29 -14.84 27.25
CA ARG A 31 44.49 -14.27 28.59
C ARG A 31 45.72 -13.35 28.60
N TYR A 32 45.56 -12.13 29.12
CA TYR A 32 46.57 -11.45 29.95
C TYR A 32 45.85 -10.49 30.91
N TYR A 33 46.00 -10.73 32.21
CA TYR A 33 45.49 -9.88 33.28
C TYR A 33 46.27 -8.55 33.29
N ARG A 34 45.58 -7.41 33.17
CA ARG A 34 46.09 -6.13 33.67
C ARG A 34 44.94 -5.29 34.23
N TYR A 35 44.90 -5.23 35.55
CA TYR A 35 43.99 -4.41 36.35
C TYR A 35 44.46 -2.95 36.25
N HIS A 36 43.79 -2.15 35.43
CA HIS A 36 43.89 -0.69 35.45
C HIS A 36 42.48 -0.10 35.34
N GLY A 37 42.18 0.86 36.21
CA GLY A 37 40.85 1.39 36.46
C GLY A 37 40.11 1.82 35.20
N TYR A 38 38.97 1.20 34.95
CA TYR A 38 38.05 1.60 33.89
C TYR A 38 37.06 2.63 34.44
N PRO A 39 36.80 3.74 33.72
CA PRO A 39 35.59 4.52 33.95
C PRO A 39 34.41 3.56 33.87
N ARG A 40 33.44 3.64 34.80
CA ARG A 40 32.16 2.93 34.68
C ARG A 40 31.40 3.50 33.47
N TYR A 41 31.79 3.10 32.27
CA TYR A 41 30.92 3.16 31.11
C TYR A 41 29.76 2.23 31.45
N ARG A 42 28.63 2.82 31.90
CA ARG A 42 27.32 2.16 31.81
C ARG A 42 27.19 1.76 30.34
N GLN A 43 27.47 0.49 30.03
CA GLN A 43 27.18 -0.08 28.72
C GLN A 43 25.66 -0.01 28.59
N ARG A 44 25.17 1.06 27.93
CA ARG A 44 23.76 1.16 27.58
C ARG A 44 23.51 0.01 26.60
N ILE A 45 22.75 -0.98 27.04
CA ILE A 45 22.37 -2.09 26.19
C ILE A 45 21.38 -1.52 25.17
N SER A 46 21.76 -1.52 23.90
CA SER A 46 20.84 -1.21 22.80
C SER A 46 20.14 -2.50 22.43
N TYR A 47 18.81 -2.52 22.49
CA TYR A 47 18.01 -3.63 22.00
C TYR A 47 17.24 -3.18 20.76
N CYS A 48 17.46 -3.90 19.65
CA CYS A 48 16.79 -3.65 18.39
C CYS A 48 15.70 -4.70 18.16
N TYR A 49 14.50 -4.26 17.77
CA TYR A 49 13.37 -5.14 17.47
C TYR A 49 12.72 -4.75 16.14
N PRO A 50 12.13 -5.72 15.43
CA PRO A 50 11.39 -5.44 14.21
C PRO A 50 10.10 -4.68 14.54
N VAL A 51 9.78 -3.68 13.72
CA VAL A 51 8.55 -2.89 13.78
C VAL A 51 7.89 -2.91 12.42
N THR A 52 6.62 -3.34 12.39
CA THR A 52 5.82 -3.28 11.15
C THR A 52 5.27 -1.86 10.99
N GLN A 53 5.57 -1.25 9.85
CA GLN A 53 5.01 0.02 9.41
C GLN A 53 4.11 -0.21 8.19
N TRP A 54 3.21 0.74 7.95
CA TRP A 54 2.28 0.69 6.83
C TRP A 54 2.55 1.88 5.93
N HIS A 55 2.71 1.63 4.63
CA HIS A 55 2.75 2.69 3.63
C HIS A 55 1.55 2.56 2.70
N VAL A 56 1.07 3.71 2.24
CA VAL A 56 0.04 3.80 1.21
C VAL A 56 0.77 3.90 -0.12
N ASP A 57 0.54 2.91 -0.97
CA ASP A 57 0.94 2.93 -2.38
C ASP A 57 -0.20 3.57 -3.18
N GLU A 58 0.05 4.78 -3.66
CA GLU A 58 -0.94 5.60 -4.36
C GLU A 58 -1.16 5.05 -5.78
N ASP A 59 -2.37 4.57 -6.05
CA ASP A 59 -2.71 4.09 -7.39
C ASP A 59 -2.97 5.32 -8.30
N PRO A 60 -2.30 5.42 -9.46
CA PRO A 60 -2.50 6.56 -10.37
C PRO A 60 -3.94 6.67 -10.91
N GLY A 61 -4.73 5.60 -10.85
CA GLY A 61 -6.16 5.57 -11.17
C GLY A 61 -7.09 5.87 -9.99
N TYR A 62 -6.57 6.09 -8.78
CA TYR A 62 -7.38 6.44 -7.62
C TYR A 62 -7.97 7.84 -7.73
N HIS A 63 -9.23 7.91 -8.11
CA HIS A 63 -9.98 9.16 -8.22
C HIS A 63 -11.38 9.02 -7.60
N PRO A 64 -11.53 9.20 -6.28
CA PRO A 64 -12.81 8.96 -5.58
C PRO A 64 -13.90 9.98 -5.91
N GLN A 65 -13.55 11.09 -6.57
CA GLN A 65 -14.48 12.15 -6.98
C GLN A 65 -14.59 12.28 -8.51
N ALA A 66 -14.03 11.34 -9.28
CA ALA A 66 -13.99 11.38 -10.74
C ALA A 66 -15.36 11.69 -11.36
N TYR A 67 -16.42 11.01 -10.91
CA TYR A 67 -17.77 11.25 -11.43
C TYR A 67 -18.27 12.66 -11.12
N ALA A 68 -18.11 13.13 -9.89
CA ALA A 68 -18.61 14.44 -9.47
C ALA A 68 -17.87 15.58 -10.17
N ASP A 69 -16.56 15.41 -10.39
CA ASP A 69 -15.73 16.36 -11.12
C ASP A 69 -16.12 16.43 -12.59
N GLY A 70 -16.29 15.26 -13.22
CA GLY A 70 -16.81 15.15 -14.58
C GLY A 70 -18.16 15.85 -14.71
N TYR A 71 -19.11 15.55 -13.82
CA TYR A 71 -20.45 16.11 -13.83
C TYR A 71 -20.46 17.65 -13.72
N ARG A 72 -19.67 18.23 -12.81
CA ARG A 72 -19.49 19.69 -12.73
C ARG A 72 -18.94 20.27 -14.03
N GLN A 73 -17.92 19.65 -14.61
CA GLN A 73 -17.31 20.13 -15.85
C GLN A 73 -18.27 20.02 -17.03
N GLY A 74 -19.06 18.95 -17.11
CA GLY A 74 -20.11 18.77 -18.12
C GLY A 74 -21.15 19.88 -18.03
N GLN A 75 -21.69 20.13 -16.83
CA GLN A 75 -22.64 21.21 -16.58
C GLN A 75 -22.07 22.57 -16.97
N GLN A 76 -20.82 22.85 -16.59
CA GLN A 76 -20.16 24.11 -16.92
C GLN A 76 -19.96 24.26 -18.43
N SER A 77 -19.57 23.20 -19.13
CA SER A 77 -19.39 23.19 -20.58
C SER A 77 -20.70 23.46 -21.31
N SER A 78 -21.77 22.78 -20.91
CA SER A 78 -23.13 22.97 -21.44
C SER A 78 -23.64 24.40 -21.20
N ARG A 79 -23.47 24.94 -19.99
CA ARG A 79 -23.82 26.33 -19.64
C ARG A 79 -23.07 27.37 -20.46
N LYS A 80 -21.83 27.09 -20.87
CA LYS A 80 -21.02 27.96 -21.73
C LYS A 80 -21.40 27.88 -23.21
N GLY A 81 -22.29 26.95 -23.60
CA GLY A 81 -22.67 26.72 -24.99
C GLY A 81 -21.57 26.03 -25.81
N ASN A 82 -20.57 25.43 -25.16
CA ASN A 82 -19.53 24.67 -25.85
C ASN A 82 -20.14 23.41 -26.46
N GLN A 83 -19.76 23.06 -27.68
CA GLN A 83 -20.19 21.81 -28.29
C GLN A 83 -19.69 20.60 -27.48
N TYR A 84 -20.51 19.55 -27.42
CA TYR A 84 -20.15 18.30 -26.77
C TYR A 84 -18.90 17.71 -27.41
N GLN A 85 -17.93 17.38 -26.56
CA GLN A 85 -16.76 16.61 -26.93
C GLN A 85 -16.51 15.57 -25.84
N PRO A 86 -16.40 14.28 -26.21
CA PRO A 86 -16.07 13.23 -25.24
C PRO A 86 -14.68 13.50 -24.65
N ARG A 87 -14.52 13.20 -23.37
CA ARG A 87 -13.28 13.42 -22.64
C ARG A 87 -12.37 12.20 -22.77
N THR A 88 -11.05 12.45 -22.91
CA THR A 88 -10.02 11.40 -22.91
C THR A 88 -9.91 10.72 -21.55
N ALA A 89 -10.21 11.44 -20.47
CA ALA A 89 -10.46 10.88 -19.16
C ALA A 89 -11.74 10.02 -19.19
N GLY A 90 -11.55 8.73 -19.47
CA GLY A 90 -12.63 7.74 -19.52
C GLY A 90 -13.17 7.34 -18.14
N GLY A 91 -13.90 6.22 -18.10
CA GLY A 91 -14.43 5.66 -16.85
C GLY A 91 -15.48 6.55 -16.19
N GLU A 92 -15.35 6.73 -14.87
CA GLU A 92 -16.33 7.46 -14.06
C GLU A 92 -16.36 8.96 -14.37
N PHE A 93 -15.21 9.55 -14.73
CA PHE A 93 -15.13 10.95 -15.11
C PHE A 93 -15.92 11.24 -16.39
N GLY A 94 -15.65 10.48 -17.45
CA GLY A 94 -16.37 10.61 -18.72
C GLY A 94 -17.88 10.42 -18.55
N ARG A 95 -18.29 9.40 -17.78
CA ARG A 95 -19.71 9.19 -17.47
C ARG A 95 -20.33 10.37 -16.74
N GLY A 96 -19.62 10.92 -15.74
CA GLY A 96 -20.05 12.13 -15.03
C GLY A 96 -20.19 13.31 -15.98
N PHE A 97 -19.19 13.54 -16.83
CA PHE A 97 -19.19 14.62 -17.82
C PHE A 97 -20.39 14.54 -18.75
N ASP A 98 -20.70 13.36 -19.28
CA ASP A 98 -21.85 13.15 -20.16
C ASP A 98 -23.16 13.47 -19.44
N ASP A 99 -23.36 12.93 -18.24
CA ASP A 99 -24.56 13.18 -17.45
C ASP A 99 -24.71 14.68 -17.14
N GLY A 100 -23.63 15.34 -16.75
CA GLY A 100 -23.62 16.77 -16.45
C GLY A 100 -23.85 17.65 -17.68
N TYR A 101 -23.26 17.31 -18.82
CA TYR A 101 -23.42 18.06 -20.07
C TYR A 101 -24.86 18.02 -20.58
N TYR A 102 -25.49 16.84 -20.55
CA TYR A 102 -26.88 16.65 -20.98
C TYR A 102 -27.91 17.00 -19.90
N GLY A 103 -27.48 17.46 -18.72
CA GLY A 103 -28.40 17.83 -17.63
C GLY A 103 -29.19 16.66 -17.06
N ARG A 104 -28.62 15.45 -17.09
CA ARG A 104 -29.21 14.24 -16.51
C ARG A 104 -29.08 14.27 -14.98
N GLU A 105 -29.88 13.47 -14.30
CA GLU A 105 -29.79 13.31 -12.85
C GLU A 105 -28.40 12.84 -12.38
N PHE A 106 -27.94 13.35 -11.25
CA PHE A 106 -26.68 12.97 -10.62
C PHE A 106 -26.76 11.55 -10.05
N LYS A 107 -25.99 10.61 -10.59
CA LYS A 107 -26.02 9.19 -10.18
C LYS A 107 -24.91 8.79 -9.20
N GLY A 108 -23.96 9.69 -8.94
CA GLY A 108 -22.79 9.41 -8.11
C GLY A 108 -21.77 8.47 -8.77
N GLN A 109 -20.68 8.23 -8.03
CA GLN A 109 -19.59 7.36 -8.45
C GLN A 109 -19.92 5.90 -8.15
N LYS A 110 -19.72 5.01 -9.13
CA LYS A 110 -19.99 3.57 -8.99
C LYS A 110 -18.72 2.78 -8.70
N ASN A 111 -17.63 3.15 -9.35
CA ASN A 111 -16.35 2.46 -9.24
C ASN A 111 -15.30 3.40 -8.67
N VAL A 112 -14.55 2.94 -7.68
CA VAL A 112 -13.40 3.66 -7.13
C VAL A 112 -12.23 2.67 -7.14
N VAL A 113 -11.11 3.07 -7.73
CA VAL A 113 -9.86 2.29 -7.68
C VAL A 113 -9.18 2.60 -6.35
N PRO A 114 -9.15 1.72 -5.34
CA PRO A 114 -8.57 2.07 -4.05
C PRO A 114 -7.04 2.12 -4.12
N ASN A 115 -6.42 2.95 -3.26
CA ASN A 115 -4.99 2.84 -2.98
C ASN A 115 -4.66 1.49 -2.33
N THR A 116 -3.44 1.01 -2.56
CA THR A 116 -2.96 -0.22 -1.93
C THR A 116 -2.27 0.11 -0.61
N VAL A 117 -2.50 -0.68 0.44
CA VAL A 117 -1.83 -0.51 1.73
C VAL A 117 -0.88 -1.68 1.94
N LEU A 118 0.41 -1.40 2.01
CA LEU A 118 1.47 -2.41 2.06
C LEU A 118 2.23 -2.36 3.39
N PRO A 119 2.36 -3.50 4.10
CA PRO A 119 3.21 -3.57 5.27
C PRO A 119 4.69 -3.65 4.87
N TYR A 120 5.55 -3.02 5.66
CA TYR A 120 7.00 -3.23 5.58
C TYR A 120 7.58 -3.29 6.99
N THR A 121 8.64 -4.07 7.15
CA THR A 121 9.31 -4.25 8.44
C THR A 121 10.55 -3.38 8.50
N THR A 122 10.60 -2.50 9.50
CA THR A 122 11.81 -1.75 9.86
C THR A 122 12.37 -2.28 11.17
N THR A 123 13.56 -1.82 11.55
CA THR A 123 14.16 -2.14 12.85
C THR A 123 14.21 -0.88 13.68
N GLN A 124 13.70 -0.94 14.91
CA GLN A 124 13.80 0.14 15.88
C GLN A 124 14.71 -0.31 17.02
N CYS A 125 15.69 0.52 17.37
CA CYS A 125 16.59 0.28 18.49
C CYS A 125 16.24 1.21 19.66
N SER A 126 16.19 0.65 20.86
CA SER A 126 15.94 1.40 22.10
C SER A 126 17.02 1.12 23.13
N TRP A 127 17.29 2.11 23.98
CA TRP A 127 18.24 2.00 25.08
C TRP A 127 17.49 1.64 26.36
N TRP A 128 17.97 0.63 27.09
CA TRP A 128 17.56 0.32 28.45
C TRP A 128 18.45 1.02 29.49
#